data_AF-I2GQA1-F1
#
_entry.id   AF-I2GQA1-F1
#
_cell.length_a   1.000
_cell.length_b   1.000
_cell.length_c   1.000
_cell.angle_alpha   90.00
_cell.angle_beta   90.00
_cell.angle_gamma   90.00
#
_symmetry.space_group_name_H-M   'P 1'
#
loop_
_entity.id
_entity.type
_entity.pdbx_description
1 polymer ?
#
loop_
_entity_poly.entity_id
_entity_poly.type
_entity_poly.pdbx_seq_one_letter_code
_entity_poly.pdbx_strand_id
1 'polypeptide(L)'
;MLRSRHNQLRIARFLLGLYIAILTNGVVFRHAHRLADGTIITHAHPFKPSPSSQFPSHSHTQQELIWLDGISNVLFTNPDFLFWQPLVLILALLTAALGNLTFSFASPHIGFRHRGPPVVLA
;
A
#
# COMPACT_ATOMS: atom_id res chain seq x y z
N MET A 1 -30.57 -19.16 17.27
CA MET A 1 -29.76 -19.60 16.12
C MET A 1 -29.92 -18.72 14.87
N LEU A 2 -31.15 -18.33 14.46
CA LEU A 2 -31.41 -17.50 13.26
C LEU A 2 -30.78 -16.08 13.26
N ARG A 3 -30.74 -15.40 14.42
CA ARG A 3 -30.17 -14.04 14.57
C ARG A 3 -28.66 -13.98 14.29
N SER A 4 -27.93 -15.05 14.61
CA SER A 4 -26.49 -15.16 14.36
C SER A 4 -26.19 -15.27 12.86
N ARG A 5 -26.96 -16.09 12.12
CA ARG A 5 -26.82 -16.19 10.65
C ARG A 5 -27.12 -14.89 9.93
N HIS A 6 -28.12 -14.15 10.38
CA HIS A 6 -28.47 -12.87 9.78
C HIS A 6 -27.37 -11.82 9.98
N ASN A 7 -26.74 -11.78 11.16
CA ASN A 7 -25.59 -10.92 11.42
C ASN A 7 -24.37 -11.33 10.58
N GLN A 8 -24.08 -12.63 10.48
CA GLN A 8 -22.99 -13.14 9.65
C GLN A 8 -23.17 -12.75 8.18
N LEU A 9 -24.39 -12.86 7.64
CA LEU A 9 -24.69 -12.44 6.27
C LEU A 9 -24.55 -10.93 6.06
N ARG A 10 -24.94 -10.11 7.05
CA ARG A 10 -24.72 -8.66 6.99
C ARG A 10 -23.24 -8.31 6.97
N ILE A 11 -22.45 -8.94 7.85
CA ILE A 11 -21.00 -8.76 7.90
C ILE A 11 -20.38 -9.21 6.56
N ALA A 12 -20.76 -10.38 6.05
CA ALA A 12 -20.25 -10.90 4.79
C ALA A 12 -20.55 -9.96 3.60
N ARG A 13 -21.78 -9.44 3.52
CA ARG A 13 -22.18 -8.47 2.48
C ARG A 13 -21.41 -7.16 2.60
N PHE A 14 -21.24 -6.66 3.83
CA PHE A 14 -20.45 -5.46 4.08
C PHE A 14 -18.99 -5.65 3.65
N LEU A 15 -18.35 -6.73 4.09
CA LEU A 15 -16.96 -7.04 3.74
C LEU A 15 -16.79 -7.25 2.23
N LEU A 16 -17.76 -7.90 1.58
CA LEU A 16 -17.76 -8.05 0.12
C LEU A 16 -17.84 -6.69 -0.58
N GLY A 17 -18.76 -5.81 -0.15
CA GLY A 17 -18.86 -4.46 -0.69
C GLY A 17 -17.58 -3.65 -0.49
N LEU A 18 -16.98 -3.73 0.70
CA LEU A 18 -15.70 -3.10 1.02
C LEU A 18 -14.57 -3.63 0.13
N TYR A 19 -14.51 -4.95 -0.07
CA TYR A 19 -13.50 -5.58 -0.93
C TYR A 19 -13.62 -5.12 -2.38
N ILE A 20 -14.84 -5.09 -2.94
CA ILE A 20 -15.09 -4.57 -4.30
C ILE A 20 -14.70 -3.10 -4.40
N ALA A 21 -14.99 -2.28 -3.39
CA ALA A 21 -14.61 -0.86 -3.38
C ALA A 21 -13.07 -0.69 -3.38
N ILE A 22 -12.35 -1.49 -2.60
CA ILE A 22 -10.88 -1.50 -2.57
C ILE A 22 -10.30 -1.90 -3.94
N LEU A 23 -10.84 -2.97 -4.56
CA LEU A 23 -10.41 -3.39 -5.90
C LEU A 23 -10.67 -2.30 -6.95
N THR A 24 -11.87 -1.71 -6.91
CA THR A 24 -12.24 -0.61 -7.83
C THR A 24 -11.30 0.58 -7.66
N ASN A 25 -10.95 0.92 -6.41
CA ASN A 25 -9.99 1.98 -6.12
C ASN A 25 -8.61 1.68 -6.71
N GLY A 26 -8.14 0.44 -6.57
CA GLY A 26 -6.88 -0.05 -7.13
C GLY A 26 -6.81 -0.05 -8.66
N VAL A 27 -7.93 0.14 -9.35
CA VAL A 27 -7.99 0.28 -10.82
C VAL A 27 -8.21 1.72 -11.22
N VAL A 28 -9.24 2.38 -10.67
CA VAL A 28 -9.71 3.70 -11.12
C VAL A 28 -8.79 4.83 -10.67
N PHE A 29 -8.24 4.75 -9.45
CA PHE A 29 -7.42 5.82 -8.85
C PHE A 29 -5.93 5.48 -8.82
N ARG A 30 -5.53 4.44 -9.58
CA ARG A 30 -4.13 4.01 -9.67
C ARG A 30 -3.36 4.91 -10.62
N HIS A 31 -2.17 5.31 -10.19
CA HIS A 31 -1.24 6.11 -10.99
C HIS A 31 0.19 5.70 -10.68
N ALA A 32 1.15 6.30 -11.39
CA ALA A 32 2.56 5.93 -11.35
C ALA A 32 3.46 7.11 -10.98
N HIS A 33 4.55 6.81 -10.27
CA HIS A 33 5.65 7.71 -9.98
C HIS A 33 6.95 7.12 -10.50
N ARG A 34 7.80 7.97 -11.07
CA ARG A 34 9.15 7.61 -11.49
C ARG A 34 10.15 8.15 -10.49
N LEU A 35 10.95 7.27 -9.90
CA LEU A 35 12.01 7.62 -8.96
C LEU A 35 13.25 8.11 -9.72
N ALA A 36 14.20 8.72 -8.99
CA ALA A 36 15.44 9.25 -9.55
C ALA A 36 16.29 8.17 -10.24
N ASP A 37 16.21 6.92 -9.78
CA ASP A 37 16.88 5.75 -10.37
C ASP A 37 16.15 5.15 -11.58
N GLY A 38 15.01 5.75 -11.97
CA GLY A 38 14.17 5.28 -13.07
C GLY A 38 13.21 4.15 -12.72
N THR A 39 13.16 3.72 -11.46
CA THR A 39 12.14 2.77 -10.99
C THR A 39 10.76 3.39 -11.07
N ILE A 40 9.79 2.64 -11.59
CA ILE A 40 8.37 3.03 -11.63
C ILE A 40 7.66 2.37 -10.45
N ILE A 41 7.06 3.18 -9.59
CA ILE A 41 6.18 2.75 -8.49
C ILE A 41 4.74 3.07 -8.85
N THR A 42 3.79 2.22 -8.45
CA THR A 42 2.37 2.45 -8.74
C THR A 42 1.50 2.27 -7.51
N HIS A 43 0.65 3.26 -7.23
CA HIS A 43 -0.24 3.24 -6.08
C HIS A 43 -1.58 3.89 -6.38
N ALA A 44 -2.57 3.63 -5.52
CA ALA A 44 -3.89 4.24 -5.60
C ALA A 44 -4.22 5.06 -4.35
N HIS A 45 -4.85 6.23 -4.52
CA HIS A 45 -5.37 7.03 -3.42
C HIS A 45 -6.84 6.71 -3.14
N PRO A 46 -7.31 6.76 -1.88
CA PRO A 46 -8.73 6.80 -1.58
C PRO A 46 -9.30 8.14 -2.06
N PHE A 47 -9.86 8.13 -3.27
CA PHE A 47 -10.57 9.24 -3.93
C PHE A 47 -9.89 10.61 -3.85
N LYS A 48 -9.17 11.00 -4.91
CA LYS A 48 -8.74 12.38 -5.15
C LYS A 48 -9.02 12.71 -6.62
N PRO A 49 -9.47 13.93 -6.97
CA PRO A 49 -9.59 14.33 -8.37
C PRO A 49 -8.27 14.07 -9.09
N SER A 50 -8.36 13.45 -10.27
CA SER A 50 -7.20 13.02 -11.05
C SER A 50 -6.21 14.17 -11.18
N PRO A 51 -4.90 13.94 -10.98
CA PRO A 51 -3.92 14.91 -11.41
C PRO A 51 -4.08 15.18 -12.91
N SER A 52 -3.70 16.38 -13.33
CA SER A 52 -3.67 16.79 -14.74
C SER A 52 -2.67 16.01 -15.61
N SER A 53 -1.92 15.06 -15.02
CA SER A 53 -0.82 14.31 -15.65
C SER A 53 -0.78 12.88 -15.11
N GLN A 54 -0.39 11.93 -15.97
CA GLN A 54 -0.10 10.53 -15.61
C GLN A 54 1.12 10.38 -14.67
N PHE A 55 1.99 11.40 -14.63
CA PHE A 55 3.16 11.50 -13.76
C PHE A 55 3.09 12.81 -12.96
N PRO A 56 2.23 12.90 -11.95
CA PRO A 56 2.07 14.11 -11.17
C PRO A 56 3.28 14.37 -10.26
N SER A 57 3.71 15.63 -10.18
CA SER A 57 4.78 16.08 -9.28
C SER A 57 4.30 16.30 -7.84
N HIS A 58 3.42 15.44 -7.31
CA HIS A 58 2.98 15.53 -5.91
C HIS A 58 4.12 15.08 -4.98
N SER A 59 4.34 15.81 -3.89
CA SER A 59 5.44 15.51 -2.97
C SER A 59 5.14 14.28 -2.13
N HIS A 60 5.63 13.12 -2.55
CA HIS A 60 5.81 11.98 -1.68
C HIS A 60 7.29 11.82 -1.37
N THR A 61 7.61 11.52 -0.11
CA THR A 61 8.95 11.04 0.20
C THR A 61 9.15 9.66 -0.46
N GLN A 62 10.39 9.28 -0.77
CA GLN A 62 10.68 7.96 -1.33
C GLN A 62 10.14 6.84 -0.43
N GLN A 63 10.22 7.04 0.90
CA GLN A 63 9.68 6.10 1.87
C GLN A 63 8.16 5.97 1.77
N GLU A 64 7.42 7.07 1.63
CA GLU A 64 5.97 7.03 1.42
C GLU A 64 5.58 6.27 0.15
N LEU A 65 6.30 6.49 -0.95
CA LEU A 65 6.03 5.76 -2.20
C LEU A 65 6.22 4.24 -2.02
N ILE A 66 7.27 3.83 -1.31
CA ILE A 66 7.54 2.42 -0.99
C ILE A 66 6.39 1.80 -0.16
N TRP A 67 5.89 2.51 0.85
CA TRP A 67 4.76 2.05 1.66
C TRP A 67 3.47 1.94 0.84
N LEU A 68 3.21 2.95 0.00
CA LEU A 68 2.02 3.00 -0.85
C LEU A 68 2.04 1.89 -1.91
N ASP A 69 3.19 1.56 -2.48
CA ASP A 69 3.36 0.43 -3.39
C ASP A 69 3.03 -0.90 -2.70
N GLY A 70 3.60 -1.13 -1.50
CA GLY A 70 3.38 -2.35 -0.74
C GLY A 70 1.92 -2.56 -0.36
N ILE A 71 1.23 -1.50 0.11
CA ILE A 71 -0.19 -1.56 0.46
C ILE A 71 -1.06 -1.75 -0.79
N SER A 72 -0.77 -1.02 -1.86
CA SER A 72 -1.58 -1.08 -3.10
C SER A 72 -1.42 -2.40 -3.85
N ASN A 73 -0.29 -3.09 -3.65
CA ASN A 73 0.05 -4.33 -4.35
C ASN A 73 0.13 -5.54 -3.43
N VAL A 74 -0.39 -5.48 -2.21
CA VAL A 74 -0.29 -6.58 -1.21
C VAL A 74 -0.74 -7.95 -1.72
N LEU A 75 -1.69 -7.99 -2.66
CA LEU A 75 -2.16 -9.24 -3.27
C LEU A 75 -1.18 -9.84 -4.28
N PHE A 76 -0.21 -9.07 -4.74
CA PHE A 76 0.71 -9.38 -5.84
C PHE A 76 2.19 -9.33 -5.43
N THR A 77 2.50 -8.71 -4.29
CA THR A 77 3.85 -8.64 -3.72
C THR A 77 3.97 -9.56 -2.52
N ASN A 78 5.18 -9.71 -1.97
CA ASN A 78 5.35 -10.46 -0.73
C ASN A 78 4.61 -9.72 0.41
N PRO A 79 3.54 -10.30 0.99
CA PRO A 79 2.74 -9.64 1.99
C PRO A 79 3.36 -9.72 3.40
N ASP A 80 4.48 -10.42 3.57
CA ASP A 80 5.22 -10.53 4.83
C ASP A 80 5.43 -9.15 5.45
N PHE A 81 5.77 -8.17 4.62
CA PHE A 81 5.98 -6.78 5.06
C PHE A 81 4.73 -6.14 5.67
N LEU A 82 3.51 -6.58 5.35
CA LEU A 82 2.26 -6.06 5.93
C LEU A 82 1.73 -6.92 7.07
N PHE A 83 1.98 -8.24 7.05
CA PHE A 83 1.54 -9.15 8.10
C PHE A 83 2.34 -8.99 9.40
N TRP A 84 3.63 -8.70 9.32
CA TRP A 84 4.48 -8.56 10.51
C TRP A 84 4.41 -7.17 11.16
N GLN A 85 3.98 -6.13 10.44
CA GLN A 85 3.92 -4.75 10.95
C GLN A 85 2.98 -4.55 12.15
N PRO A 86 1.75 -5.08 12.17
CA PRO A 86 0.87 -4.97 13.33
C PRO A 86 1.48 -5.66 14.56
N LEU A 87 2.12 -6.81 14.38
CA LEU A 87 2.80 -7.51 15.46
C LEU A 87 3.97 -6.69 16.00
N VAL A 88 4.83 -6.15 15.11
CA VAL A 88 5.94 -5.29 15.53
C VAL A 88 5.44 -4.02 16.20
N LEU A 89 4.35 -3.41 15.73
CA LEU A 89 3.75 -2.24 16.37
C LEU A 89 3.19 -2.57 17.75
N ILE A 90 2.49 -3.70 17.90
CA ILE A 90 2.00 -4.18 19.20
C ILE A 90 3.17 -4.42 20.15
N LEU A 91 4.21 -5.12 19.70
CA LEU A 91 5.41 -5.35 20.50
C LEU A 91 6.10 -4.03 20.85
N ALA A 92 6.26 -3.11 19.89
CA ALA A 92 6.84 -1.79 20.09
C ALA A 92 6.06 -0.97 21.12
N LEU A 93 4.72 -0.95 21.06
CA LEU A 93 3.86 -0.26 22.02
C LEU A 93 3.95 -0.90 23.42
N LEU A 94 4.02 -2.24 23.49
CA LEU A 94 4.20 -2.97 24.74
C LEU A 94 5.59 -2.72 25.35
N THR A 95 6.64 -2.58 24.52
CA THR A 95 8.02 -2.31 24.96
C THR A 95 8.33 -0.82 25.16
N ALA A 96 7.61 0.09 24.51
CA ALA A 96 7.72 1.53 24.71
C ALA A 96 7.22 1.95 26.11
N ALA A 97 6.38 1.11 26.74
CA ALA A 97 6.10 1.18 28.17
C ALA A 97 7.34 0.85 29.06
N LEU A 98 8.45 0.35 28.47
CA LEU A 98 9.65 -0.13 29.15
C LEU A 98 10.99 0.43 28.60
N GLY A 99 11.00 1.22 27.52
CA GLY A 99 12.21 1.89 27.01
C GLY A 99 12.23 2.23 25.51
N ASN A 100 13.21 3.03 25.09
CA ASN A 100 13.36 3.54 23.71
C ASN A 100 13.95 2.47 22.77
N LEU A 101 13.10 1.78 22.00
CA LEU A 101 13.53 0.95 20.87
C LEU A 101 13.43 1.74 19.56
N THR A 102 14.50 1.71 18.77
CA THR A 102 14.51 2.22 17.40
C THR A 102 14.40 1.03 16.46
N PHE A 103 13.28 0.95 15.73
CA PHE A 103 13.10 -0.06 14.69
C PHE A 103 13.51 0.54 13.35
N SER A 104 14.47 -0.08 12.66
CA SER A 104 14.76 0.23 11.27
C SER A 104 14.32 -0.94 10.40
N PHE A 105 13.38 -0.67 9.50
CA PHE A 105 12.93 -1.65 8.53
C PHE A 105 13.70 -1.44 7.24
N ALA A 106 14.78 -2.20 7.05
CA ALA A 106 15.42 -2.34 5.75
C ALA A 106 14.76 -3.51 5.01
N SER A 107 13.54 -3.31 4.51
CA SER A 107 12.97 -4.28 3.57
C SER A 107 13.54 -3.96 2.17
N PRO A 108 14.21 -4.91 1.49
CA PRO A 108 14.40 -4.74 0.06
C PRO A 108 12.99 -4.60 -0.53
N HIS A 109 12.71 -3.48 -1.20
CA HIS A 109 11.42 -3.29 -1.87
C HIS A 109 11.27 -4.41 -2.93
N ILE A 110 10.58 -5.49 -2.55
CA ILE A 110 10.19 -6.59 -3.42
C ILE A 110 8.77 -6.28 -3.89
N GLY A 111 8.68 -5.26 -4.73
CA GLY A 111 7.50 -4.90 -5.50
C GLY A 111 7.75 -5.14 -6.98
N PHE A 112 6.76 -4.86 -7.83
CA PHE A 112 6.99 -4.89 -9.27
C PHE A 112 8.05 -3.85 -9.64
N ARG A 113 9.23 -4.31 -10.05
CA ARG A 113 10.31 -3.46 -10.55
C ARG A 113 10.03 -3.11 -12.01
N HIS A 114 8.99 -2.31 -12.22
CA HIS A 114 8.76 -1.73 -13.53
C HIS A 114 9.89 -0.72 -13.81
N ARG A 115 10.54 -0.86 -14.97
CA ARG A 115 11.43 0.16 -15.51
C ARG A 115 10.77 0.74 -16.75
N GLY A 116 10.82 2.06 -16.87
CA GLY A 116 10.56 2.70 -18.17
C GLY A 116 11.61 2.26 -19.20
N PRO A 117 11.37 2.52 -20.49
CA PRO A 117 12.41 2.34 -21.51
C PRO A 117 13.69 3.07 -21.11
N PRO A 118 14.87 2.57 -21.51
CA PRO A 118 16.14 3.22 -21.19
C PRO A 118 16.10 4.68 -21.62
N VAL A 119 16.42 5.59 -20.70
CA VAL A 119 16.61 6.99 -21.07
C VAL A 119 17.97 7.06 -21.75
N VAL A 120 17.97 7.17 -23.08
CA VAL A 120 19.16 7.59 -23.79
C VAL A 120 19.36 9.06 -23.39
N LEU A 121 20.38 9.32 -22.59
CA LEU A 121 20.84 10.69 -22.35
C LEU A 121 21.41 11.17 -23.69
N ALA A 122 20.63 12.01 -24.38
CA ALA A 122 21.10 12.77 -25.54
C ALA A 122 22.02 13.91 -25.07
#